data_AF-A0A7Z9PX43-F1
#
_entry.id   AF-A0A7Z9PX43-F1
#
_cell.length_a   1.000
_cell.length_b   1.000
_cell.length_c   1.000
_cell.angle_alpha   90.00
_cell.angle_beta   90.00
_cell.angle_gamma   90.00
#
_symmetry.space_group_name_H-M   'P 1'
#
loop_
_entity.id
_entity.type
_entity.pdbx_description
1 polymer ?
#
loop_
_entity_poly.entity_id
_entity_poly.type
_entity_poly.pdbx_seq_one_letter_code
_entity_poly.pdbx_strand_id
1 'polypeptide(L)' 'MDSIFSEILRACGWAFLSAILMGVGTGLGVKFFDVMTPGVDEMEELRKGNIAVAIVVAAVIIAIGFVMGSVLAAPPATV' A
#
# COMPACT_ATOMS: atom_id res chain seq x y z
N MET A 1 -21.12 8.51 29.79
CA MET A 1 -21.06 9.05 28.40
C MET A 1 -19.62 9.34 27.99
N ASP A 2 -18.71 9.63 28.92
CA ASP A 2 -17.29 9.94 28.64
C ASP A 2 -16.48 8.77 28.04
N SER A 3 -16.79 7.52 28.40
CA SER A 3 -16.07 6.34 27.90
C SER A 3 -16.31 6.07 26.40
N ILE A 4 -17.56 6.26 25.94
CA ILE A 4 -17.94 6.05 24.52
C ILE A 4 -17.23 7.07 23.62
N PHE A 5 -17.15 8.32 24.07
CA PHE A 5 -16.46 9.37 23.32
C PHE A 5 -14.97 9.06 23.15
N SER A 6 -14.31 8.56 24.20
CA SER A 6 -12.91 8.12 24.14
C SER A 6 -12.69 6.93 23.19
N GLU A 7 -13.61 5.95 23.19
CA GLU A 7 -13.53 4.81 22.27
C GLU A 7 -13.71 5.21 20.81
N ILE A 8 -14.66 6.10 20.50
CA ILE A 8 -14.84 6.62 19.13
C ILE A 8 -13.58 7.36 18.68
N LEU A 9 -13.02 8.22 19.54
CA LEU A 9 -11.82 8.98 19.21
C LEU A 9 -10.61 8.06 18.96
N ARG A 10 -10.46 7.00 19.76
CA ARG A 10 -9.44 5.96 19.55
C ARG A 10 -9.67 5.17 18.26
N ALA A 11 -10.91 4.80 17.96
CA ALA A 11 -11.26 4.07 16.75
C ALA A 11 -10.96 4.89 15.49
N CYS A 12 -11.34 6.17 15.48
CA CYS A 12 -10.96 7.10 14.42
C CYS A 12 -9.44 7.22 14.31
N GLY A 13 -8.73 7.38 15.45
CA GLY A 13 -7.27 7.46 15.47
C GLY A 13 -6.60 6.26 14.82
N TRP A 14 -7.02 5.04 15.18
CA TRP A 14 -6.51 3.80 14.57
C TRP A 14 -6.85 3.70 13.08
N ALA A 15 -8.05 4.09 12.67
CA ALA A 15 -8.44 4.07 11.25
C ALA A 15 -7.57 5.01 10.41
N PHE A 16 -7.33 6.24 10.89
CA PHE A 16 -6.45 7.20 10.22
C PHE A 16 -5.00 6.71 10.18
N LEU A 17 -4.49 6.15 11.29
CA LEU A 17 -3.13 5.61 11.34
C LEU A 17 -2.94 4.49 10.31
N SER A 18 -3.89 3.55 10.21
CA SER A 18 -3.87 2.48 9.22
C SER A 18 -3.92 3.01 7.79
N ALA A 19 -4.74 4.01 7.50
CA ALA A 19 -4.81 4.61 6.17
C ALA A 19 -3.47 5.23 5.73
N ILE A 20 -2.78 5.92 6.64
CA ILE A 20 -1.45 6.50 6.38
C ILE A 20 -0.42 5.39 6.15
N LEU A 21 -0.40 4.36 7.00
CA LEU A 21 0.48 3.21 6.86
C LEU A 21 0.29 2.49 5.52
N MET A 22 -0.95 2.36 5.04
CA MET A 22 -1.25 1.73 3.75
C MET A 22 -0.66 2.51 2.57
N GLY A 23 -0.79 3.83 2.59
CA GLY A 23 -0.20 4.70 1.58
C GLY A 23 1.34 4.62 1.59
N VAL A 24 1.94 4.68 2.77
CA VAL A 24 3.41 4.57 2.93
C VAL A 24 3.92 3.19 2.51
N GLY A 25 3.23 2.12 2.88
CA GLY A 25 3.58 0.75 2.51
C GLY A 25 3.54 0.54 0.99
N THR A 26 2.55 1.12 0.31
CA THR A 26 2.46 1.06 -1.16
C THR A 26 3.61 1.84 -1.82
N GLY A 27 3.92 3.05 -1.31
CA GLY A 27 5.06 3.84 -1.80
C GLY A 27 6.41 3.15 -1.59
N LEU A 28 6.60 2.44 -0.47
CA LEU A 28 7.77 1.60 -0.22
C LEU A 28 7.86 0.44 -1.21
N GLY A 29 6.73 -0.22 -1.52
CA GLY A 29 6.69 -1.32 -2.49
C GLY A 29 7.12 -0.86 -3.89
N VAL A 30 6.62 0.30 -4.35
CA VAL A 30 7.05 0.89 -5.62
C VAL A 30 8.54 1.24 -5.60
N LYS A 31 9.05 1.85 -4.52
CA LYS A 31 10.48 2.15 -4.38
C LYS A 31 11.36 0.88 -4.39
N PHE A 32 10.85 -0.22 -3.85
CA PHE A 32 11.56 -1.51 -3.89
C PHE A 32 11.65 -2.05 -5.31
N PHE A 33 10.58 -1.88 -6.10
CA PHE A 33 10.56 -2.22 -7.52
C PHE A 33 11.53 -1.36 -8.35
N ASP A 34 11.54 -0.05 -8.10
CA ASP A 34 12.45 0.92 -8.75
C ASP A 34 13.93 0.57 -8.48
N VAL A 35 14.26 0.14 -7.24
CA VAL A 35 15.61 -0.36 -6.90
C VAL A 35 15.96 -1.69 -7.59
N MET A 36 14.97 -2.54 -7.87
CA MET A 36 15.18 -3.77 -8.63
C MET A 36 15.31 -3.50 -10.13
N THR A 37 14.80 -2.38 -10.62
CA THR A 37 14.81 -1.99 -12.04
C THR A 37 15.65 -0.71 -12.30
N PRO A 38 16.89 -0.60 -11.81
CA PRO A 38 17.66 0.66 -11.84
C PRO A 38 18.08 1.12 -13.25
N GLY A 39 17.77 0.33 -14.29
CA GLY A 39 18.03 0.66 -15.70
C GLY A 39 16.84 1.26 -16.44
N VAL A 40 15.65 1.32 -15.83
CA VAL A 40 14.44 1.86 -16.44
C VAL A 40 13.85 2.90 -15.48
N ASP A 41 13.92 4.18 -15.85
CA ASP A 41 13.20 5.22 -15.11
C ASP A 41 11.71 5.10 -15.46
N GLU A 42 10.96 4.44 -14.60
CA GLU A 42 9.55 4.15 -14.80
C GLU A 42 8.73 5.44 -14.92
N MET A 43 9.05 6.47 -14.13
CA MET A 43 8.34 7.74 -14.16
C MET A 43 8.63 8.52 -15.44
N GLU A 44 9.85 8.44 -15.97
CA GLU A 44 10.20 9.01 -17.27
C GLU A 44 9.54 8.25 -18.42
N GLU A 45 9.56 6.92 -18.41
CA GLU A 45 8.92 6.08 -19.43
C GLU A 45 7.39 6.20 -19.42
N LEU A 46 6.78 6.34 -18.24
CA LEU A 46 5.36 6.69 -18.09
C LEU A 46 5.06 8.06 -18.71
N ARG A 47 5.91 9.07 -18.48
CA ARG A 47 5.76 10.39 -19.10
C ARG A 47 5.94 10.36 -20.62
N LYS A 48 6.80 9.48 -21.14
CA LYS A 48 6.97 9.24 -22.58
C LYS A 48 5.78 8.49 -23.19
N GLY A 49 4.86 7.98 -22.38
CA GLY A 49 3.69 7.23 -22.84
C GLY A 49 3.98 5.76 -23.15
N ASN A 50 5.03 5.18 -22.56
CA ASN A 50 5.34 3.78 -22.74
C ASN A 50 4.30 2.88 -22.06
N ILE A 51 3.42 2.29 -22.87
CA ILE A 51 2.33 1.42 -22.41
C ILE A 51 2.87 0.16 -21.72
N ALA A 52 4.03 -0.36 -22.13
CA ALA A 52 4.61 -1.54 -21.51
C ALA A 52 4.95 -1.27 -20.04
N VAL A 53 5.60 -0.14 -19.76
CA VAL A 53 5.92 0.28 -18.38
C VAL A 53 4.64 0.58 -17.59
N ALA A 54 3.64 1.21 -18.20
CA ALA A 54 2.36 1.46 -17.54
C ALA A 54 1.66 0.18 -17.06
N ILE A 55 1.66 -0.88 -17.88
CA ILE A 55 1.08 -2.17 -17.51
C ILE A 55 1.87 -2.81 -16.36
N VAL A 56 3.20 -2.74 -16.38
CA VAL A 56 4.05 -3.30 -15.32
C VAL A 56 3.79 -2.59 -13.98
N VAL A 57 3.80 -1.26 -13.97
CA VAL A 57 3.54 -0.46 -12.76
C VAL A 57 2.12 -0.74 -12.22
N ALA A 58 1.13 -0.85 -13.10
CA ALA A 58 -0.23 -1.22 -12.69
C ALA A 58 -0.30 -2.63 -12.07
N ALA A 59 0.40 -3.60 -12.65
CA ALA A 59 0.48 -4.96 -12.11
C ALA A 59 1.14 -5.00 -10.72
N VAL A 60 2.20 -4.20 -10.52
CA VAL A 60 2.88 -4.06 -9.22
C VAL A 60 1.94 -3.47 -8.17
N ILE A 61 1.20 -2.41 -8.49
CA ILE A 61 0.22 -1.81 -7.57
C ILE A 61 -0.86 -2.83 -7.16
N ILE A 62 -1.39 -3.61 -8.13
CA ILE A 62 -2.37 -4.66 -7.86
C ILE A 62 -1.77 -5.75 -6.96
N ALA A 63 -0.55 -6.19 -7.24
CA ALA A 63 0.14 -7.21 -6.45
C ALA A 63 0.36 -6.74 -5.00
N ILE A 64 0.79 -5.50 -4.80
CA ILE A 64 0.94 -4.91 -3.45
C ILE A 64 -0.41 -4.91 -2.72
N GLY A 65 -1.50 -4.50 -3.39
CA GLY A 65 -2.84 -4.52 -2.82
C GLY A 65 -3.28 -5.92 -2.40
N PHE A 66 -2.97 -6.94 -3.21
CA PHE A 66 -3.28 -8.34 -2.91
C PHE A 66 -2.49 -8.86 -1.69
N VAL A 67 -1.19 -8.55 -1.61
CA VAL A 67 -0.35 -8.90 -0.46
C VAL A 67 -0.84 -8.22 0.82
N MET A 68 -1.25 -6.95 0.75
CA MET A 68 -1.80 -6.26 1.92
C MET A 68 -3.13 -6.87 2.37
N GLY A 69 -4.00 -7.22 1.43
CA GLY A 69 -5.26 -7.90 1.72
C GLY A 69 -5.07 -9.26 2.39
N SER A 70 -4.07 -10.04 1.96
CA SER A 70 -3.79 -11.35 2.57
C SER A 70 -3.24 -11.24 4.00
N VAL A 71 -2.47 -10.19 4.29
CA VAL A 71 -1.98 -9.90 5.65
C VAL A 71 -3.13 -9.58 6.61
N LEU A 72 -4.13 -8.80 6.16
CA LEU A 72 -5.30 -8.51 7.00
C LEU A 72 -6.24 -9.71 7.19
N ALA A 73 -6.27 -10.63 6.23
CA ALA A 73 -7.17 -11.78 6.25
C ALA A 73 -6.69 -12.94 7.13
N ALA A 74 -5.46 -12.90 7.66
CA ALA A 74 -4.93 -13.95 8.53
C ALA A 74 -5.74 -14.02 9.85
N PRO A 75 -6.52 -15.10 10.11
CA PRO A 75 -7.17 -15.28 11.38
C PRO A 75 -6.10 -15.41 12.47
N PRO A 76 -6.30 -14.86 13.68
CA PRO A 76 -5.41 -15.17 14.79
C PRO A 76 -5.41 -16.68 14.99
N ALA A 77 -4.23 -17.31 14.89
CA ALA A 77 -4.08 -18.72 15.21
C ALA A 77 -4.53 -18.91 16.66
N THR A 78 -5.69 -19.52 16.84
CA THR A 78 -6.22 -19.90 18.15
C THR A 78 -5.29 -20.95 18.74
N VAL A 79 -4.50 -20.57 19.74
CA VAL A 79 -3.98 -21.48 20.76
C VAL A 79 -4.97 -21.60 21.90
#